data_AF-A0A7X9A4L5-F1
#
_entry.id   AF-A0A7X9A4L5-F1
#
_cell.length_a   1.000
_cell.length_b   1.000
_cell.length_c   1.000
_cell.angle_alpha   90.00
_cell.angle_beta   90.00
_cell.angle_gamma   90.00
#
_symmetry.space_group_name_H-M   'P 1'
#
loop_
_entity.id
_entity.type
_entity.pdbx_description
1 polymer ?
#
loop_
_entity_poly.entity_id
_entity_poly.type
_entity_poly.pdbx_seq_one_letter_code
_entity_poly.pdbx_strand_id
1 'polypeptide(L)'
;MIYTLLELKENQFYGIDLEIDYKKELKNLDIIEDIDICYVKGTYKFLYSTYLEFSLDVSVELTYLTSDTLKEKKYKLEFHLDDEVSDTSETEYKIIDNKVDIYELVWGWLAAEMPLHIYEN
;
A
#
# COMPACT_ATOMS: atom_id res chain seq x y z
N MET A 1 -8.55 4.14 2.11
CA MET A 1 -9.34 4.34 0.88
C MET A 1 -10.17 3.08 0.74
N ILE A 2 -11.46 3.23 0.98
CA ILE A 2 -12.32 2.11 1.31
C ILE A 2 -13.26 1.86 0.13
N TYR A 3 -13.24 0.64 -0.38
CA TYR A 3 -14.14 0.18 -1.43
C TYR A 3 -15.14 -0.81 -0.86
N THR A 4 -16.39 -0.71 -1.27
CA THR A 4 -17.38 -1.75 -1.04
C THR A 4 -17.16 -2.92 -2.01
N LEU A 5 -17.58 -4.12 -1.59
CA LEU A 5 -17.56 -5.28 -2.48
C LEU A 5 -18.42 -5.09 -3.73
N LEU A 6 -19.49 -4.30 -3.64
CA LEU A 6 -20.33 -3.98 -4.80
C LEU A 6 -19.56 -3.13 -5.81
N GLU A 7 -18.90 -2.06 -5.37
CA GLU A 7 -18.08 -1.20 -6.24
C GLU A 7 -16.96 -2.00 -6.91
N LEU A 8 -16.27 -2.86 -6.15
CA LEU A 8 -15.23 -3.74 -6.70
C LEU A 8 -15.83 -4.71 -7.73
N LYS A 9 -17.00 -5.28 -7.47
CA LYS A 9 -17.63 -6.21 -8.41
C LYS A 9 -18.07 -5.51 -9.70
N GLU A 10 -18.60 -4.30 -9.60
CA GLU A 10 -19.01 -3.49 -10.76
C GLU A 10 -17.82 -3.03 -11.59
N ASN A 11 -16.64 -2.87 -10.98
CA ASN A 11 -15.44 -2.35 -11.63
C ASN A 11 -14.31 -3.39 -11.84
N GLN A 12 -14.60 -4.68 -11.72
CA GLN A 12 -13.57 -5.75 -11.75
C GLN A 12 -12.68 -5.75 -13.00
N PHE A 13 -13.13 -5.19 -14.12
CA PHE A 13 -12.38 -5.14 -15.37
C PHE A 13 -11.50 -3.87 -15.52
N TYR A 14 -11.70 -2.86 -14.66
CA TYR A 14 -10.89 -1.64 -14.65
C TYR A 14 -9.66 -1.77 -13.74
N GLY A 15 -9.71 -2.70 -12.79
CA GLY A 15 -8.64 -2.89 -11.81
C GLY A 15 -8.60 -1.78 -10.75
N ILE A 16 -7.40 -1.56 -10.22
CA ILE A 16 -7.08 -0.48 -9.28
C ILE A 16 -6.11 0.46 -9.98
N ASP A 17 -6.42 1.75 -9.93
CA ASP A 17 -5.54 2.84 -10.35
C ASP A 17 -5.84 4.02 -9.44
N LEU A 18 -4.97 4.25 -8.45
CA LEU A 18 -5.21 5.25 -7.42
C LEU A 18 -3.93 5.90 -6.92
N GLU A 19 -4.12 7.08 -6.34
CA GLU A 19 -3.11 7.91 -5.70
C GLU A 19 -3.43 8.02 -4.21
N ILE A 20 -2.45 7.71 -3.36
CA ILE A 20 -2.58 7.75 -1.90
C ILE A 20 -1.58 8.72 -1.29
N ASP A 21 -2.08 9.63 -0.45
CA ASP A 21 -1.26 10.48 0.40
C ASP A 21 -1.11 9.85 1.80
N TYR A 22 0.10 9.36 2.09
CA TYR A 22 0.48 8.76 3.37
C TYR A 22 1.21 9.74 4.30
N LYS A 23 1.28 11.05 4.01
CA LYS A 23 2.00 12.03 4.85
C LYS A 23 1.55 12.03 6.31
N LYS A 24 0.31 11.60 6.60
CA LYS A 24 -0.20 11.49 7.98
C LYS A 24 0.41 10.33 8.76
N GLU A 25 0.74 9.23 8.08
CA GLU A 25 1.29 8.03 8.71
C GLU A 25 2.76 8.18 9.09
N LEU A 26 3.49 9.03 8.35
CA LEU A 26 4.89 9.37 8.64
C LEU A 26 5.12 9.98 10.02
N LYS A 27 4.10 10.56 10.65
CA LYS A 27 4.24 11.16 12.00
C LYS A 27 4.74 10.18 13.05
N ASN A 28 4.68 8.88 12.76
CA ASN A 28 5.12 7.81 13.63
C ASN A 28 6.49 7.21 13.21
N LEU A 29 7.15 7.73 12.17
CA LEU A 29 8.39 7.22 11.59
C LEU A 29 9.50 8.28 11.64
N ASP A 30 10.44 8.12 12.58
CA ASP A 30 11.48 9.14 12.86
C ASP A 30 12.54 9.33 11.76
N ILE A 31 12.63 8.42 10.79
CA ILE A 31 13.73 8.38 9.78
C ILE A 31 13.30 8.93 8.41
N ILE A 32 11.99 9.07 8.20
CA ILE A 32 11.40 9.52 6.93
C ILE A 32 10.89 10.95 7.12
N GLU A 33 11.48 11.89 6.38
CA GLU A 33 11.11 13.31 6.44
C GLU A 33 9.85 13.60 5.61
N ASP A 34 9.73 12.95 4.45
CA ASP A 34 8.57 13.12 3.58
C ASP A 34 8.29 11.88 2.73
N ILE A 35 7.02 11.77 2.29
CA ILE A 35 6.51 10.77 1.37
C ILE A 35 5.73 11.51 0.30
N ASP A 36 6.12 11.30 -0.96
CA ASP A 36 5.33 11.78 -2.08
C ASP A 36 4.06 10.92 -2.26
N ILE A 37 3.21 11.31 -3.21
CA ILE A 37 2.02 10.53 -3.54
C ILE A 37 2.43 9.12 -3.94
N CYS A 38 1.82 8.13 -3.27
CA CYS A 38 1.99 6.72 -3.55
C CYS A 38 1.04 6.33 -4.69
N TYR A 39 1.58 5.84 -5.79
CA TYR A 39 0.82 5.37 -6.93
C TYR A 39 0.62 3.86 -6.82
N VAL A 40 -0.63 3.41 -6.93
CA VAL A 40 -1.00 2.01 -6.83
C VAL A 40 -1.77 1.61 -8.08
N LYS A 41 -1.27 0.59 -8.78
CA LYS A 41 -1.90 0.05 -9.98
C LYS A 41 -1.97 -1.45 -9.94
N GLY A 42 -3.05 -2.03 -10.44
CA GLY A 42 -3.11 -3.47 -10.56
C GLY A 42 -4.52 -3.99 -10.73
N THR A 43 -4.71 -5.25 -10.35
CA THR A 43 -5.98 -5.95 -10.54
C THR A 43 -6.39 -6.69 -9.27
N TYR A 44 -7.63 -7.15 -9.26
CA TYR A 44 -8.14 -8.04 -8.24
C TYR A 44 -9.12 -9.02 -8.88
N LYS A 45 -9.29 -10.16 -8.24
CA LYS A 45 -10.28 -11.16 -8.64
C LYS A 45 -11.08 -11.64 -7.42
N PHE A 46 -12.37 -11.81 -7.61
CA PHE A 46 -13.21 -12.49 -6.62
C PHE A 46 -13.00 -14.00 -6.74
N LEU A 47 -12.46 -14.62 -5.70
CA LEU A 47 -12.42 -16.08 -5.56
C LEU A 47 -13.79 -16.60 -5.12
N TYR A 48 -14.43 -15.88 -4.20
CA TYR A 48 -15.80 -16.09 -3.72
C TYR A 48 -16.47 -14.73 -3.46
N SER A 49 -17.74 -14.73 -3.03
CA SER A 49 -18.50 -13.50 -2.79
C SER A 49 -17.83 -12.52 -1.80
N THR A 50 -17.08 -13.05 -0.84
CA THR A 50 -16.40 -12.31 0.23
C THR A 50 -14.95 -12.76 0.37
N TYR A 51 -14.31 -13.03 -0.76
CA TYR A 51 -12.90 -13.41 -0.81
C TYR A 51 -12.31 -12.87 -2.10
N LEU A 52 -11.35 -11.96 -1.98
CA LEU A 52 -10.64 -11.37 -3.10
C LEU A 52 -9.14 -11.66 -2.98
N GLU A 53 -8.51 -11.81 -4.14
CA GLU A 53 -7.07 -11.80 -4.30
C GLU A 53 -6.70 -10.52 -5.07
N PHE A 54 -5.77 -9.75 -4.54
CA PHE A 54 -5.21 -8.53 -5.12
C PHE A 54 -3.82 -8.82 -5.68
N SER A 55 -3.50 -8.15 -6.78
CA SER A 55 -2.17 -8.14 -7.37
C SER A 55 -1.88 -6.70 -7.81
N LEU A 56 -1.05 -5.99 -7.02
CA LEU A 56 -0.84 -4.55 -7.12
C LEU A 56 0.65 -4.20 -7.21
N ASP A 57 0.97 -3.35 -8.17
CA ASP A 57 2.24 -2.63 -8.27
C ASP A 57 2.13 -1.30 -7.52
N VAL A 58 3.09 -1.05 -6.65
CA VAL A 58 3.16 0.15 -5.82
C VAL A 58 4.47 0.88 -6.12
N SER A 59 4.37 2.20 -6.32
CA SER A 59 5.52 3.08 -6.56
C SER A 59 5.38 4.36 -5.76
N VAL A 60 6.42 4.69 -4.98
CA VAL A 60 6.45 5.91 -4.18
C VAL A 60 7.88 6.44 -4.05
N GLU A 61 8.03 7.76 -3.93
CA GLU A 61 9.30 8.39 -3.57
C GLU A 61 9.26 8.84 -2.11
N LEU A 62 10.29 8.44 -1.37
CA LEU A 62 10.46 8.72 0.05
C LEU A 62 11.68 9.61 0.22
N THR A 63 11.60 10.60 1.11
CA THR A 63 12.75 11.42 1.50
C THR A 63 13.24 10.96 2.87
N TYR A 64 14.43 10.38 2.91
CA TYR A 64 15.08 9.90 4.12
C TYR A 64 16.20 10.83 4.56
N LEU A 65 16.47 10.89 5.86
CA LEU A 65 17.79 11.31 6.35
C LEU A 65 18.77 10.15 6.23
N THR A 66 19.90 10.38 5.56
CA THR A 66 20.95 9.38 5.44
C THR A 66 21.55 9.06 6.81
N SER A 67 21.82 7.78 7.08
CA SER A 67 22.33 7.32 8.38
C SER A 67 23.77 7.77 8.66
N ASP A 68 24.54 8.11 7.62
CA ASP A 68 25.94 8.53 7.72
C ASP A 68 26.13 10.05 7.78
N THR A 69 25.36 10.81 6.99
CA THR A 69 25.54 12.26 6.86
C THR A 69 24.35 13.09 7.33
N LEU A 70 23.22 12.46 7.70
CA LEU A 70 21.96 13.11 8.05
C LEU A 70 21.48 14.10 6.99
N LYS A 71 21.83 13.86 5.73
CA LYS A 71 21.34 14.64 4.60
C LYS A 71 20.09 14.01 4.05
N GLU A 72 19.21 14.82 3.51
CA GLU A 72 18.05 14.33 2.77
C GLU A 72 18.48 13.60 1.49
N LYS A 73 17.93 12.41 1.27
CA LYS A 73 18.08 11.63 0.05
C LYS A 73 16.71 11.10 -0.39
N LYS A 74 16.35 11.37 -1.63
CA LYS A 74 15.19 10.78 -2.29
C LYS A 74 15.48 9.32 -2.63
N TYR A 75 14.58 8.45 -2.23
CA TYR A 75 14.63 7.01 -2.47
C TYR A 75 13.33 6.56 -3.11
N LYS A 76 13.43 6.00 -4.31
CA LYS A 76 12.28 5.43 -5.00
C LYS A 76 12.08 3.99 -4.53
N LEU A 77 10.94 3.73 -3.92
CA LEU A 77 10.53 2.38 -3.52
C LEU A 77 9.48 1.88 -4.51
N GLU A 78 9.74 0.71 -5.08
CA GLU A 78 8.84 0.01 -5.99
C GLU A 78 8.76 -1.44 -5.59
N PHE A 79 7.55 -1.95 -5.41
CA PHE A 79 7.31 -3.34 -5.07
C PHE A 79 5.98 -3.81 -5.65
N HIS A 80 5.88 -5.13 -5.76
CA HIS A 80 4.67 -5.83 -6.15
C HIS A 80 4.13 -6.56 -4.91
N LEU A 81 2.84 -6.40 -4.62
CA LEU A 81 2.16 -7.15 -3.58
C LEU A 81 1.07 -8.04 -4.20
N ASP A 82 1.07 -9.29 -3.76
CA ASP A 82 -0.01 -10.26 -3.99
C ASP A 82 -0.58 -10.63 -2.61
N ASP A 83 -1.84 -10.29 -2.36
CA ASP A 83 -2.45 -10.51 -1.05
C ASP A 83 -3.94 -10.83 -1.15
N GLU A 84 -4.44 -11.48 -0.10
CA GLU A 84 -5.79 -11.99 -0.01
C GLU A 84 -6.56 -11.28 1.10
N VAL A 85 -7.81 -10.91 0.81
CA VAL A 85 -8.74 -10.37 1.80
C VAL A 85 -10.01 -11.19 1.85
N SER A 86 -10.43 -11.53 3.07
CA SER A 86 -11.64 -12.30 3.32
C SER A 86 -12.34 -11.85 4.60
N ASP A 87 -13.63 -12.14 4.70
CA ASP A 87 -14.41 -12.02 5.93
C ASP A 87 -14.35 -13.28 6.83
N THR A 88 -13.89 -14.42 6.30
CA THR A 88 -14.04 -15.74 6.93
C THR A 88 -12.77 -16.55 7.03
N SER A 89 -11.77 -16.32 6.18
CA SER A 89 -10.46 -16.99 6.28
C SER A 89 -9.49 -16.22 7.20
N GLU A 90 -8.41 -16.88 7.63
CA GLU A 90 -7.31 -16.28 8.41
C GLU A 90 -6.36 -15.44 7.52
N THR A 91 -6.90 -14.48 6.76
CA THR A 91 -6.10 -13.45 6.06
C THR A 91 -5.62 -12.35 7.02
N GLU A 92 -4.50 -11.70 6.72
CA GLU A 92 -4.00 -10.56 7.50
C GLU A 92 -4.98 -9.38 7.44
N TYR A 93 -5.40 -9.02 6.22
CA TYR A 93 -6.38 -7.98 5.99
C TYR A 93 -7.79 -8.57 5.84
N LYS A 94 -8.80 -7.85 6.35
CA LYS A 94 -10.18 -8.35 6.44
C LYS A 94 -11.16 -7.56 5.61
N ILE A 95 -12.19 -8.25 5.14
CA ILE A 95 -13.42 -7.61 4.70
C ILE A 95 -14.29 -7.35 5.93
N ILE A 96 -14.62 -6.08 6.18
CA ILE A 96 -15.46 -5.66 7.31
C ILE A 96 -16.65 -4.89 6.75
N ASP A 97 -17.87 -5.27 7.13
CA ASP A 97 -19.11 -4.63 6.65
C ASP A 97 -19.19 -4.49 5.12
N ASN A 98 -18.78 -5.54 4.40
CA ASN A 98 -18.69 -5.59 2.93
C ASN A 98 -17.75 -4.52 2.33
N LYS A 99 -16.69 -4.16 3.05
CA LYS A 99 -15.70 -3.18 2.61
C LYS A 99 -14.29 -3.73 2.75
N VAL A 100 -13.42 -3.26 1.86
CA VAL A 100 -11.97 -3.49 1.85
C VAL A 100 -11.29 -2.14 1.97
N ASP A 101 -10.33 -2.00 2.88
CA ASP A 101 -9.48 -0.81 2.95
C ASP A 101 -8.16 -1.04 2.24
N ILE A 102 -8.08 -0.58 0.99
CA ILE A 102 -6.86 -0.70 0.17
C ILE A 102 -5.73 0.18 0.71
N TYR A 103 -6.06 1.27 1.42
CA TYR A 103 -5.04 2.13 2.04
C TYR A 103 -4.32 1.40 3.15
N GLU A 104 -5.04 0.66 4.00
CA GLU A 104 -4.42 -0.10 5.08
C GLU A 104 -3.57 -1.24 4.52
N LEU A 105 -4.10 -1.98 3.53
CA LEU A 105 -3.37 -3.03 2.81
C LEU A 105 -2.04 -2.51 2.25
N VAL A 106 -2.09 -1.46 1.42
CA VAL A 106 -0.89 -0.91 0.77
C VAL A 106 0.06 -0.31 1.81
N TRP A 107 -0.44 0.34 2.86
CA TRP A 107 0.41 0.89 3.91
C TRP A 107 1.18 -0.18 4.67
N GLY A 108 0.54 -1.28 5.07
CA GLY A 108 1.21 -2.32 5.83
C GLY A 108 2.33 -3.01 5.04
N TRP A 109 2.10 -3.27 3.74
CA TRP A 109 3.16 -3.75 2.85
C TRP A 109 4.25 -2.70 2.62
N LEU A 110 3.88 -1.44 2.36
CA LEU A 110 4.83 -0.36 2.18
C LEU A 110 5.76 -0.23 3.40
N ALA A 111 5.20 -0.24 4.61
CA ALA A 111 5.95 -0.17 5.86
C ALA A 111 6.92 -1.36 6.04
N ALA A 112 6.56 -2.55 5.56
CA ALA A 112 7.43 -3.72 5.58
C ALA A 112 8.59 -3.63 4.58
N GLU A 113 8.37 -2.98 3.44
CA GLU A 113 9.36 -2.80 2.36
C GLU A 113 10.28 -1.58 2.56
N MET A 114 9.91 -0.66 3.48
CA MET A 114 10.73 0.53 3.78
C MET A 114 12.10 0.12 4.37
N PRO A 115 13.22 0.61 3.79
CA PRO A 115 14.54 0.32 4.34
C PRO A 115 14.75 1.00 5.70
N LEU A 116 15.32 0.25 6.65
CA LEU A 116 15.67 0.78 7.98
C LEU A 116 16.83 1.79 7.93
N HIS A 117 17.72 1.66 6.95
CA HIS A 117 18.90 2.50 6.80
C HIS A 117 19.12 2.85 5.33
N ILE A 118 19.36 4.13 5.06
CA ILE A 118 19.80 4.63 3.76
C ILE A 118 21.14 5.35 3.95
N TYR A 119 22.10 5.03 3.08
CA TYR A 119 23.41 5.68 3.04
C TYR A 119 23.51 6.63 1.85
N GLU A 120 24.39 7.63 1.93
CA GLU A 120 24.58 8.60 0.83
C GLU A 120 25.06 7.92 -0.47
N ASN A 121 25.88 6.86 -0.35
CA ASN A 121 26.53 6.18 -1.48
C ASN A 121 25.68 5.11 -2.18
#